data_AF-A0A528N1G3-F1
#
_entry.id   AF-A0A528N1G3-F1
#
_cell.length_a   1.000
_cell.length_b   1.000
_cell.length_c   1.000
_cell.angle_alpha   90.00
_cell.angle_beta   90.00
_cell.angle_gamma   90.00
#
_symmetry.space_group_name_H-M   'P 1'
#
loop_
_entity.id
_entity.type
_entity.pdbx_description
1 polymer ?
#
loop_
_entity_poly.entity_id
_entity_poly.type
_entity_poly.pdbx_seq_one_letter_code
_entity_poly.pdbx_strand_id
1 'polypeptide(L)' 'ENTVYDQDGQLLTASFMDYAMPRADDLPFFHFETRNVPSTTNALGIKGAGEAGTIGATPAALNAVTDALYRAYGIRH' A
#
# COMPACT_ATOMS: atom_id res chain seq x y z
N GLU A 1 -3.12 -4.40 7.63
CA GLU A 1 -3.07 -5.88 7.61
C GLU A 1 -2.14 -6.36 8.72
N ASN A 2 -2.38 -7.53 9.30
CA ASN A 2 -1.45 -8.17 10.24
C ASN A 2 -1.70 -9.68 10.27
N THR A 3 -0.63 -10.47 10.27
CA THR A 3 -0.69 -11.92 10.52
C THR A 3 -0.40 -12.14 12.00
N VAL A 4 -1.42 -12.46 12.79
CA VAL A 4 -1.34 -12.52 14.26
C VAL A 4 -1.48 -13.95 14.74
N TYR A 5 -0.52 -14.40 15.54
CA TYR A 5 -0.54 -15.70 16.19
C TYR A 5 -0.65 -15.52 17.71
N ASP A 6 -1.32 -16.46 18.38
CA ASP A 6 -1.27 -16.54 19.85
C ASP A 6 -0.01 -17.27 20.35
N GLN A 7 0.09 -17.43 21.67
CA GLN A 7 1.25 -18.04 22.34
C GLN A 7 1.41 -19.53 22.04
N ASP A 8 0.31 -20.21 21.69
CA ASP A 8 0.29 -21.64 21.35
C ASP A 8 0.54 -21.86 19.84
N GLY A 9 0.69 -20.78 19.07
CA GLY A 9 0.97 -20.82 17.64
C GLY A 9 -0.26 -20.89 16.75
N GLN A 10 -1.47 -20.69 17.29
CA GLN A 10 -2.68 -20.63 16.50
C GLN A 10 -2.76 -19.30 15.74
N LEU A 11 -3.03 -19.37 14.43
CA LEU A 11 -3.28 -18.18 13.61
C LEU A 11 -4.65 -17.61 13.96
N LEU A 12 -4.67 -16.39 14.51
CA LEU A 12 -5.88 -15.69 14.92
C LEU A 12 -6.52 -14.94 13.75
N THR A 13 -5.73 -14.39 12.83
CA THR A 13 -6.23 -13.66 11.66
C THR A 13 -6.40 -14.55 10.42
N ALA A 14 -6.87 -15.79 10.63
CA ALA A 14 -7.01 -16.81 9.57
C ALA A 14 -8.24 -16.62 8.65
N SER A 15 -9.09 -15.63 8.94
CA SER A 15 -10.32 -15.37 8.20
C SER A 15 -10.46 -13.88 7.87
N PHE A 16 -11.28 -13.54 6.87
CA PHE A 16 -11.61 -12.15 6.56
C PHE A 16 -12.50 -11.46 7.62
N MET A 17 -12.95 -12.17 8.66
CA MET A 17 -13.58 -11.54 9.81
C MET A 17 -12.56 -10.75 10.64
N ASP A 18 -11.29 -11.20 10.63
CA ASP A 18 -10.23 -10.68 11.50
C ASP A 18 -9.06 -10.08 10.68
N TYR A 19 -8.81 -10.62 9.48
CA TYR A 19 -7.85 -10.08 8.53
C TYR A 19 -8.53 -9.05 7.62
N ALA A 20 -8.13 -7.79 7.77
CA ALA A 20 -8.71 -6.68 7.02
C ALA A 20 -8.59 -6.89 5.51
N MET A 21 -9.74 -7.04 4.84
CA MET A 21 -9.84 -7.07 3.38
C MET A 21 -10.56 -5.82 2.86
N PRO A 22 -9.86 -4.93 2.12
CA PRO A 22 -10.45 -3.69 1.61
C PRO A 22 -11.67 -3.94 0.72
N ARG A 23 -12.71 -3.15 0.95
CA ARG A 23 -13.94 -3.08 0.14
C ARG A 23 -13.92 -1.83 -0.74
N ALA A 24 -14.85 -1.79 -1.69
CA ALA A 24 -14.92 -0.69 -2.65
C ALA A 24 -15.16 0.68 -2.00
N ASP A 25 -15.87 0.73 -0.88
CA ASP A 25 -16.21 1.93 -0.12
C ASP A 25 -15.18 2.30 0.97
N ASP A 26 -14.17 1.47 1.21
CA ASP A 26 -13.08 1.76 2.16
C ASP A 26 -12.11 2.83 1.64
N LEU A 27 -12.13 3.11 0.32
CA LEU A 27 -11.12 3.90 -0.36
C LEU A 27 -11.77 5.00 -1.22
N PRO A 28 -11.12 6.17 -1.34
CA PRO A 28 -11.56 7.20 -2.29
C PRO A 28 -11.33 6.74 -3.74
N PHE A 29 -11.96 7.42 -4.69
CA PHE A 29 -11.61 7.27 -6.10
C PHE A 29 -10.15 7.70 -6.34
N PHE A 30 -9.47 6.96 -7.22
CA PHE A 30 -8.08 7.21 -7.55
C PHE A 30 -7.96 7.96 -8.87
N HIS A 31 -7.05 8.92 -8.90
CA HIS A 31 -6.56 9.50 -10.14
C HIS A 31 -5.41 8.67 -10.70
N PHE A 32 -5.37 8.48 -12.02
CA PHE A 32 -4.33 7.68 -12.68
C PHE A 32 -3.80 8.40 -13.91
N GLU A 33 -2.47 8.50 -13.98
CA GLU A 33 -1.75 9.06 -15.13
C GLU A 33 -0.52 8.22 -15.44
N THR A 34 -0.10 8.25 -16.70
CA THR A 34 1.10 7.56 -17.16
C THR A 34 2.15 8.54 -17.66
N ARG A 35 3.42 8.28 -17.33
CA ARG A 35 4.56 8.92 -17.97
C ARG A 35 5.43 7.87 -18.66
N ASN A 36 5.32 7.80 -19.98
CA ASN A 36 5.98 6.77 -20.76
C ASN A 36 7.43 7.13 -21.02
N VAL A 37 8.35 6.37 -20.42
CA VAL A 37 9.78 6.40 -20.73
C VAL A 37 10.16 4.99 -21.21
N PRO A 38 10.45 4.79 -22.51
CA PRO A 38 10.77 3.47 -23.05
C PRO A 38 11.96 2.81 -22.34
N SER A 39 11.94 1.47 -22.29
CA SER A 39 13.11 0.69 -21.90
C SER A 39 14.14 0.66 -23.03
N THR A 40 15.42 0.83 -22.71
CA THR A 40 16.52 0.68 -23.69
C THR A 40 17.07 -0.75 -23.76
N THR A 41 16.60 -1.65 -22.89
CA THR A 41 17.19 -2.98 -22.68
C THR A 41 16.42 -4.12 -23.32
N ASN A 42 15.25 -3.85 -23.90
CA ASN A 42 14.47 -4.84 -24.63
C ASN A 42 13.91 -4.26 -25.93
N ALA A 43 13.75 -5.11 -26.94
CA ALA A 43 13.35 -4.72 -28.29
C ALA A 43 11.96 -4.06 -28.37
N LEU A 44 11.10 -4.30 -27.37
CA LEU A 44 9.74 -3.76 -27.32
C LEU A 44 9.67 -2.41 -26.60
N GLY A 45 10.72 -2.00 -25.89
CA GLY A 45 10.72 -0.77 -25.09
C GLY A 45 9.79 -0.81 -23.87
N ILE A 46 9.31 -1.97 -23.44
CA ILE A 46 8.29 -2.14 -22.39
C ILE A 46 8.94 -2.34 -21.01
N LYS A 47 8.25 -1.91 -19.95
CA LYS A 47 8.62 -2.15 -18.55
C LYS A 47 7.46 -2.84 -17.82
N GLY A 48 7.79 -3.70 -16.86
CA GLY A 48 6.79 -4.25 -15.94
C GLY A 48 6.27 -3.18 -14.98
N ALA A 49 4.97 -3.18 -14.71
CA ALA A 49 4.32 -2.21 -13.82
C ALA A 49 3.32 -2.84 -12.82
N GLY A 50 3.19 -4.17 -12.79
CA GLY A 50 2.18 -4.86 -11.97
C GLY A 50 2.26 -4.55 -10.48
N GLU A 51 3.46 -4.27 -9.96
CA GLU A 51 3.70 -3.96 -8.55
C GLU A 51 3.85 -2.45 -8.30
N ALA A 52 3.87 -1.61 -9.34
CA ALA A 52 4.19 -0.19 -9.21
C ALA A 52 3.21 0.54 -8.28
N GLY A 53 1.93 0.14 -8.32
CA GLY A 53 0.91 0.65 -7.40
C GLY A 53 1.19 0.26 -5.95
N THR A 54 1.39 -1.04 -5.68
CA THR A 54 1.61 -1.56 -4.33
C THR A 54 2.88 -1.01 -3.68
N ILE A 55 3.98 -0.89 -4.46
CA ILE A 55 5.26 -0.37 -3.97
C ILE A 55 5.12 1.09 -3.50
N GLY A 56 4.42 1.93 -4.28
CA GLY A 56 4.26 3.35 -3.96
C GLY A 56 3.16 3.64 -2.94
N ALA A 57 2.10 2.83 -2.89
CA ALA A 57 0.91 3.13 -2.09
C ALA A 57 1.19 3.15 -0.58
N THR A 58 1.84 2.11 -0.04
CA THR A 58 2.10 1.99 1.40
C THR A 58 2.90 3.18 1.97
N PRO A 59 4.08 3.55 1.41
CA PRO A 59 4.82 4.70 1.92
C PRO A 59 4.07 6.02 1.70
N ALA A 60 3.32 6.17 0.60
CA ALA A 60 2.53 7.38 0.37
C ALA A 60 1.47 7.59 1.48
N ALA A 61 0.73 6.54 1.84
CA ALA A 61 -0.28 6.59 2.90
C ALA A 61 0.35 6.86 4.28
N LEU A 62 1.42 6.16 4.65
CA LEU A 62 2.08 6.34 5.95
C LEU A 62 2.73 7.73 6.09
N ASN A 63 3.30 8.25 5.02
CA ASN A 63 3.84 9.62 5.00
C ASN A 63 2.74 10.66 5.17
N ALA A 64 1.56 10.46 4.56
CA ALA A 64 0.43 11.35 4.74
C ALA A 64 -0.07 11.38 6.19
N VAL A 65 -0.18 10.21 6.84
CA VAL A 65 -0.53 10.11 8.27
C VAL A 65 0.52 10.80 9.15
N THR A 66 1.79 10.55 8.88
CA THR A 66 2.92 11.16 9.61
C THR A 66 2.93 12.68 9.47
N ASP A 67 2.74 13.20 8.26
CA ASP A 67 2.66 14.64 7.99
C ASP A 67 1.48 15.28 8.72
N ALA A 68 0.31 14.64 8.72
CA ALA A 68 -0.87 15.12 9.44
C ALA A 68 -0.63 15.21 10.96
N LEU A 69 -0.06 14.15 11.56
CA LEU A 69 0.26 14.13 12.99
C LEU A 69 1.32 15.16 13.37
N TYR A 70 2.34 15.33 12.53
CA TYR A 70 3.37 16.35 12.74
C TYR A 70 2.77 17.76 12.72
N ARG A 71 1.94 18.08 11.72
CA ARG A 71 1.33 19.42 11.60
C ARG A 71 0.35 19.74 12.72
N ALA A 72 -0.40 18.74 13.19
CA ALA A 72 -1.40 18.94 14.23
C ALA A 72 -0.79 18.96 15.64
N TYR A 73 0.21 18.12 15.91
CA TYR A 73 0.66 17.84 17.28
C TYR A 73 2.19 17.77 17.44
N GLY A 74 2.98 18.00 16.40
CA GLY A 74 4.44 17.92 16.45
C GLY A 74 5.01 16.50 16.58
N ILE A 75 4.16 15.47 16.47
CA ILE A 75 4.55 14.06 16.58
C ILE A 75 5.37 13.65 15.34
N ARG A 76 6.45 12.88 15.55
CA ARG A 76 7.35 12.38 14.50
C ARG A 76 7.44 10.87 14.56
N HIS A 77 7.78 10.24 13.43
CA HIS A 77 8.09 8.81 13.33
C HIS A 77 9.52 8.53 13.83
#